data_AF-A0A7T0H094-F1
#
_entry.id   AF-A0A7T0H094-F1
#
_cell.length_a   1.000
_cell.length_b   1.000
_cell.length_c   1.000
_cell.angle_alpha   90.00
_cell.angle_beta   90.00
_cell.angle_gamma   90.00
#
_symmetry.space_group_name_H-M   'P 1'
#
loop_
_entity.id
_entity.type
_entity.pdbx_description
1 polymer ?
#
loop_
_entity_poly.entity_id
_entity_poly.type
_entity_poly.pdbx_seq_one_letter_code
_entity_poly.pdbx_strand_id
1 'polypeptide(L)'
;MGYRTKVMGRGLARHGDKTSTGATCIGSLPNVNEHELSVVRVGDKTTPCKICGKAGTVIDGIENVTFHGAAAAVDRSNVQCGCQPGTNYIIAPAGEWLGSDASPEQEVAEKYAAMLAGGRDWNESRRQQEVVGDRVFAKSCLRGVGCTDAGDQREPHTNFADMAFYQVIPTSEPATDSGTPQHAQTARKKPGADQQRTNYQTAVAAITAVARAQTVAEGESALELIAGRALTYGTWAVRGAAGLGEVAAAGAGASVAGLLVGMYPGRTNDGEQDFIDRMRLEQMREAPSRVRYTWENDSRGNPVPHGWHTPPGRDSVRVRKMEYDSSAQAYTFTTEEEPRITIVWTPDRTGEEKPWNTGNQVRPVLPNPVVVDPLPDNTGITATTSPVPEEKSFADYILILPFPDLPPIYIYLSKPPVEFLEVELYSDFKRRSRQGKYEADHMPSAAAVKTYLRREYPHLKETEIQELSLQVAAIVVPKDVHQKISETYGGRNTAAQIELDSQNLRAAANRNLDALKPELKKHGATEAQIEKARTKMHTLNSQQGLYK
;
A
#
# COMPACT_ATOMS: atom_id res chain seq x y z
N MET A 1 4.49 -34.11 0.06
CA MET A 1 3.06 -33.75 0.14
C MET A 1 2.55 -33.43 -1.25
N GLY A 2 1.30 -33.77 -1.54
CA GLY A 2 0.72 -33.64 -2.88
C GLY A 2 -0.65 -34.33 -2.95
N TYR A 3 -1.32 -34.20 -4.09
CA TYR A 3 -2.62 -34.84 -4.31
C TYR A 3 -2.48 -36.33 -4.57
N ARG A 4 -3.50 -37.10 -4.17
CA ARG A 4 -3.62 -38.53 -4.45
C ARG A 4 -3.52 -38.81 -5.94
N THR A 5 -2.57 -39.66 -6.31
CA THR A 5 -2.37 -40.15 -7.66
C THR A 5 -3.63 -40.83 -8.16
N LYS A 6 -4.05 -40.45 -9.36
CA LYS A 6 -5.24 -40.98 -10.02
C LYS A 6 -4.84 -42.09 -10.98
N VAL A 7 -5.32 -43.30 -10.72
CA VAL A 7 -5.13 -44.47 -11.59
C VAL A 7 -6.46 -44.77 -12.26
N MET A 8 -6.51 -44.54 -13.58
CA MET A 8 -7.71 -44.73 -14.43
C MET A 8 -9.01 -44.18 -13.83
N GLY A 9 -8.99 -43.00 -13.22
CA GLY A 9 -10.19 -42.40 -12.63
C GLY A 9 -10.29 -42.51 -11.11
N ARG A 10 -9.64 -43.50 -10.49
CA ARG A 10 -9.78 -43.86 -9.08
C ARG A 10 -8.49 -43.52 -8.32
N GLY A 11 -8.59 -43.14 -7.04
CA GLY A 11 -7.41 -42.77 -6.27
C GLY A 11 -6.62 -44.00 -5.85
N LEU A 12 -5.28 -43.92 -5.92
CA LEU A 12 -4.42 -45.02 -5.50
C LEU A 12 -4.51 -45.23 -3.98
N ALA A 13 -4.69 -46.49 -3.55
CA ALA A 13 -4.80 -46.82 -2.14
C ALA A 13 -3.43 -46.91 -1.48
N ARG A 14 -3.35 -46.48 -0.21
CA ARG A 14 -2.14 -46.40 0.60
C ARG A 14 -2.34 -47.00 1.98
N HIS A 15 -1.25 -47.36 2.62
CA HIS A 15 -1.23 -47.73 4.02
C HIS A 15 -1.89 -46.62 4.86
N GLY A 16 -2.81 -47.00 5.74
CA GLY A 16 -3.55 -46.05 6.56
C GLY A 16 -4.95 -45.72 6.02
N ASP A 17 -5.21 -45.94 4.73
CA ASP A 17 -6.54 -45.73 4.16
C ASP A 17 -7.59 -46.60 4.84
N LYS A 18 -8.82 -46.09 4.89
CA LYS A 18 -9.93 -46.79 5.54
C LYS A 18 -10.70 -47.61 4.53
N THR A 19 -11.33 -48.67 5.01
CA THR A 19 -12.39 -49.37 4.28
C THR A 19 -13.76 -48.87 4.71
N SER A 20 -14.81 -49.19 3.94
CA SER A 20 -16.21 -48.88 4.27
C SER A 20 -16.71 -49.47 5.60
N THR A 21 -15.95 -50.40 6.18
CA THR A 21 -16.22 -50.98 7.51
C THR A 21 -15.32 -50.42 8.61
N GLY A 22 -14.51 -49.37 8.32
CA GLY A 22 -13.62 -48.73 9.28
C GLY A 22 -12.33 -49.50 9.58
N ALA A 23 -12.01 -50.56 8.82
CA ALA A 23 -10.69 -51.19 8.90
C ALA A 23 -9.64 -50.32 8.21
N THR A 24 -8.38 -50.47 8.62
CA THR A 24 -7.23 -49.76 8.04
C THR A 24 -6.48 -50.69 7.08
N CYS A 25 -6.19 -50.23 5.87
CA CYS A 25 -5.36 -50.94 4.89
C CYS A 25 -3.88 -50.96 5.32
N ILE A 26 -3.22 -52.11 5.10
CA ILE A 26 -1.83 -52.35 5.48
C ILE A 26 -1.04 -52.69 4.21
N GLY A 27 -0.35 -51.69 3.65
CA GLY A 27 0.52 -51.88 2.49
C GLY A 27 1.72 -52.77 2.81
N SER A 28 1.96 -53.80 2.00
CA SER A 28 3.03 -54.80 2.24
C SER A 28 4.41 -54.38 1.72
N LEU A 29 4.50 -53.26 0.98
CA LEU A 29 5.72 -52.83 0.28
C LEU A 29 6.27 -51.52 0.85
N PRO A 30 7.18 -51.55 1.83
CA PRO A 30 7.70 -50.32 2.46
C PRO A 30 8.50 -49.43 1.49
N ASN A 31 9.09 -50.01 0.45
CA ASN A 31 9.93 -49.30 -0.53
C ASN A 31 9.15 -48.74 -1.73
N VAL A 32 7.84 -49.03 -1.82
CA VAL A 32 6.98 -48.48 -2.88
C VAL A 32 5.94 -47.62 -2.18
N ASN A 33 6.18 -46.31 -2.16
CA ASN A 33 5.36 -45.38 -1.41
C ASN A 33 4.84 -44.23 -2.29
N GLU A 34 3.78 -43.62 -1.79
CA GLU A 34 3.20 -42.42 -2.32
C GLU A 34 3.11 -41.40 -1.18
N HIS A 35 3.95 -40.36 -1.25
CA HIS A 35 4.17 -39.41 -0.16
C HIS A 35 4.43 -40.11 1.19
N GLU A 36 5.43 -41.00 1.20
CA GLU A 36 5.96 -41.68 2.40
C GLU A 36 5.07 -42.80 2.98
N LEU A 37 3.87 -43.01 2.44
CA LEU A 37 3.00 -44.13 2.81
C LEU A 37 3.05 -45.24 1.74
N SER A 38 3.23 -46.49 2.17
CA SER A 38 3.32 -47.62 1.23
C SER A 38 2.03 -47.79 0.43
N VAL A 39 2.15 -48.08 -0.86
CA VAL A 39 0.99 -48.36 -1.72
C VAL A 39 0.35 -49.69 -1.31
N VAL A 40 -0.97 -49.79 -1.51
CA VAL A 40 -1.73 -51.01 -1.24
C VAL A 40 -1.99 -51.74 -2.56
N ARG A 41 -1.86 -53.06 -2.54
CA ARG A 41 -2.07 -53.92 -3.72
C ARG A 41 -2.98 -55.10 -3.40
N VAL A 42 -3.47 -55.77 -4.43
CA VAL A 42 -4.24 -57.01 -4.28
C VAL A 42 -3.42 -58.03 -3.48
N GLY A 43 -4.07 -58.64 -2.49
CA GLY A 43 -3.46 -59.56 -1.52
C GLY A 43 -3.05 -58.92 -0.19
N ASP A 44 -2.94 -57.59 -0.13
CA ASP A 44 -2.63 -56.88 1.11
C ASP A 44 -3.75 -57.01 2.14
N LYS A 45 -3.37 -56.88 3.41
CA LYS A 45 -4.27 -57.12 4.55
C LYS A 45 -4.83 -55.81 5.08
N THR A 46 -5.92 -55.93 5.84
CA THR A 46 -6.43 -54.85 6.67
C THR A 46 -6.38 -55.25 8.13
N THR A 47 -6.45 -54.26 9.03
CA THR A 47 -6.80 -54.53 10.44
C THR A 47 -8.16 -55.25 10.53
N PRO A 48 -8.50 -55.88 11.67
CA PRO A 48 -9.82 -56.46 11.87
C PRO A 48 -10.97 -55.50 11.49
N CYS A 49 -11.89 -56.01 10.65
CA CYS A 49 -13.12 -55.34 10.26
C CYS A 49 -13.93 -54.98 11.51
N LYS A 50 -14.41 -53.73 11.61
CA LYS A 50 -15.18 -53.28 12.77
C LYS A 50 -16.58 -53.90 12.85
N ILE A 51 -17.07 -54.49 11.77
CA ILE A 51 -18.38 -55.16 11.70
C ILE A 51 -18.27 -56.64 12.09
N CYS A 52 -17.39 -57.41 11.43
CA CYS A 52 -17.32 -58.86 11.63
C CYS A 52 -16.12 -59.34 12.48
N GLY A 53 -15.24 -58.43 12.92
CA GLY A 53 -14.07 -58.74 13.75
C GLY A 53 -12.93 -59.49 13.06
N LYS A 54 -13.05 -59.85 11.78
CA LYS A 54 -12.02 -60.61 11.03
C LYS A 54 -11.13 -59.67 10.22
N ALA A 55 -9.83 -60.00 10.11
CA ALA A 55 -8.91 -59.29 9.22
C ALA A 55 -9.36 -59.42 7.76
N GLY A 56 -9.26 -58.32 7.01
CA GLY A 56 -9.62 -58.27 5.60
C GLY A 56 -8.44 -58.59 4.68
N THR A 57 -8.74 -58.99 3.44
CA THR A 57 -7.77 -59.11 2.34
C THR A 57 -8.29 -58.34 1.13
N VAL A 58 -7.46 -57.49 0.52
CA VAL A 58 -7.82 -56.80 -0.73
C VAL A 58 -7.85 -57.82 -1.86
N ILE A 59 -8.96 -57.92 -2.58
CA ILE A 59 -9.18 -58.99 -3.58
C ILE A 59 -9.27 -58.50 -5.02
N ASP A 60 -9.41 -57.19 -5.26
CA ASP A 60 -9.40 -56.62 -6.60
C ASP A 60 -8.66 -55.27 -6.69
N GLY A 61 -8.33 -54.89 -7.91
CA GLY A 61 -7.51 -53.72 -8.22
C GLY A 61 -7.47 -53.46 -9.72
N ILE A 62 -6.64 -52.51 -10.14
CA ILE A 62 -6.44 -52.19 -11.56
C ILE A 62 -5.23 -52.97 -12.09
N GLU A 63 -5.48 -53.93 -12.97
CA GLU A 63 -4.45 -54.85 -13.49
C GLU A 63 -3.38 -54.15 -14.36
N ASN A 64 -3.71 -53.01 -14.96
CA ASN A 64 -2.79 -52.22 -15.79
C ASN A 64 -1.66 -51.55 -14.99
N VAL A 65 -1.77 -51.50 -13.67
CA VAL A 65 -0.74 -50.96 -12.78
C VAL A 65 -0.42 -52.04 -11.76
N THR A 66 0.80 -52.58 -11.79
CA THR A 66 1.19 -53.65 -10.86
C THR A 66 2.36 -53.22 -10.00
N PHE A 67 2.33 -53.64 -8.73
CA PHE A 67 3.43 -53.48 -7.79
C PHE A 67 3.91 -54.86 -7.36
N HIS A 68 5.14 -55.22 -7.74
CA HIS A 68 5.71 -56.55 -7.49
C HIS A 68 4.77 -57.69 -7.92
N GLY A 69 4.22 -57.59 -9.14
CA GLY A 69 3.40 -58.63 -9.76
C GLY A 69 1.94 -58.73 -9.28
N ALA A 70 1.49 -57.85 -8.38
CA ALA A 70 0.09 -57.77 -7.97
C ALA A 70 -0.52 -56.43 -8.39
N ALA A 71 -1.80 -56.44 -8.78
CA ALA A 71 -2.52 -55.24 -9.22
C ALA A 71 -2.62 -54.18 -8.12
N ALA A 72 -2.56 -52.90 -8.52
CA ALA A 72 -2.71 -51.77 -7.64
C ALA A 72 -4.14 -51.71 -7.08
N ALA A 73 -4.26 -51.61 -5.76
CA ALA A 73 -5.55 -51.36 -5.13
C ALA A 73 -5.88 -49.86 -5.23
N VAL A 74 -7.16 -49.55 -5.46
CA VAL A 74 -7.62 -48.17 -5.66
C VAL A 74 -8.91 -47.93 -4.90
N ASP A 75 -9.40 -46.68 -4.88
CA ASP A 75 -10.69 -46.32 -4.32
C ASP A 75 -11.78 -47.29 -4.78
N ARG A 76 -12.62 -47.82 -3.89
CA ARG A 76 -13.63 -48.86 -4.15
C ARG A 76 -13.11 -50.27 -4.45
N SER A 77 -11.82 -50.55 -4.31
CA SER A 77 -11.33 -51.94 -4.38
C SER A 77 -11.94 -52.78 -3.26
N ASN A 78 -12.42 -53.98 -3.56
CA ASN A 78 -13.09 -54.86 -2.63
C ASN A 78 -12.11 -55.49 -1.63
N VAL A 79 -12.59 -55.62 -0.39
CA VAL A 79 -11.87 -56.22 0.73
C VAL A 79 -12.68 -57.38 1.29
N GLN A 80 -12.21 -58.60 1.07
CA GLN A 80 -12.84 -59.80 1.59
C GLN A 80 -12.56 -59.97 3.08
N CYS A 81 -13.62 -60.10 3.88
CA CYS A 81 -13.57 -60.43 5.30
C CYS A 81 -14.74 -61.38 5.62
N GLY A 82 -15.27 -61.35 6.86
CA GLY A 82 -16.45 -62.13 7.25
C GLY A 82 -17.80 -61.49 6.90
N CYS A 83 -17.81 -60.29 6.31
CA CYS A 83 -19.03 -59.62 5.84
C CYS A 83 -19.49 -60.19 4.47
N GLN A 84 -20.71 -59.84 4.05
CA GLN A 84 -21.20 -60.20 2.72
C GLN A 84 -20.24 -59.66 1.63
N PRO A 85 -19.93 -60.46 0.58
CA PRO A 85 -19.07 -60.00 -0.52
C PRO A 85 -19.57 -58.68 -1.13
N GLY A 86 -18.64 -57.77 -1.42
CA GLY A 86 -18.94 -56.45 -2.02
C GLY A 86 -19.38 -55.36 -1.03
N THR A 87 -19.60 -55.66 0.26
CA THR A 87 -19.99 -54.62 1.24
C THR A 87 -18.81 -53.88 1.85
N ASN A 88 -17.60 -54.44 1.75
CA ASN A 88 -16.38 -53.88 2.32
C ASN A 88 -15.42 -53.51 1.18
N TYR A 89 -15.11 -52.23 1.04
CA TYR A 89 -14.25 -51.70 -0.02
C TYR A 89 -13.37 -50.56 0.49
N ILE A 90 -12.24 -50.30 -0.18
CA ILE A 90 -11.29 -49.23 0.17
C ILE A 90 -11.90 -47.86 -0.13
N ILE A 91 -11.63 -46.87 0.73
CA ILE A 91 -11.96 -45.46 0.56
C ILE A 91 -10.65 -44.71 0.34
N ALA A 92 -10.42 -44.27 -0.89
CA ALA A 92 -9.19 -43.59 -1.32
C ALA A 92 -9.49 -42.55 -2.42
N PRO A 93 -10.30 -41.52 -2.14
CA PRO A 93 -10.85 -40.62 -3.16
C PRO A 93 -9.77 -39.95 -4.01
N ALA A 94 -9.94 -39.96 -5.34
CA ALA A 94 -8.99 -39.32 -6.26
C ALA A 94 -8.96 -37.80 -6.05
N GLY A 95 -7.76 -37.19 -6.12
CA GLY A 95 -7.61 -35.74 -5.95
C GLY A 95 -7.69 -35.26 -4.50
N GLU A 96 -7.67 -36.16 -3.51
CA GLU A 96 -7.51 -35.82 -2.11
C GLU A 96 -6.10 -35.24 -1.85
N TRP A 97 -6.01 -34.13 -1.13
CA TRP A 97 -4.73 -33.60 -0.65
C TRP A 97 -4.19 -34.46 0.48
N LEU A 98 -2.93 -34.89 0.38
CA LEU A 98 -2.34 -35.86 1.32
C LEU A 98 -1.12 -35.29 2.05
N GLY A 99 -1.10 -33.98 2.26
CA GLY A 99 -0.20 -33.30 3.19
C GLY A 99 -0.79 -33.17 4.59
N SER A 100 0.08 -32.96 5.59
CA SER A 100 -0.32 -32.59 6.96
C SER A 100 -0.78 -31.14 7.08
N ASP A 101 -0.37 -30.32 6.12
CA ASP A 101 -0.63 -28.88 6.06
C ASP A 101 -1.85 -28.58 5.17
N ALA A 102 -2.34 -27.35 5.21
CA ALA A 102 -3.45 -26.92 4.37
C ALA A 102 -3.14 -27.15 2.88
N SER A 103 -4.14 -27.59 2.11
CA SER A 103 -4.01 -27.67 0.64
C SER A 103 -3.82 -26.28 0.05
N PRO A 104 -3.15 -26.14 -1.11
CA PRO A 104 -3.04 -24.87 -1.83
C PRO A 104 -4.39 -24.16 -2.05
N GLU A 105 -5.48 -24.89 -2.31
CA GLU A 105 -6.82 -24.29 -2.41
C GLU A 105 -7.35 -23.81 -1.07
N GLN A 106 -7.05 -24.51 0.03
CA GLN A 106 -7.40 -24.07 1.38
C GLN A 106 -6.60 -22.82 1.76
N GLU A 107 -5.31 -22.73 1.44
CA GLU A 107 -4.52 -21.53 1.70
C GLU A 107 -5.03 -20.31 0.91
N VAL A 108 -5.41 -20.51 -0.35
CA VAL A 108 -6.02 -19.46 -1.18
C VAL A 108 -7.42 -19.11 -0.68
N ALA A 109 -8.23 -20.10 -0.30
CA ALA A 109 -9.56 -19.89 0.27
C ALA A 109 -9.50 -19.24 1.65
N GLU A 110 -8.49 -19.53 2.47
CA GLU A 110 -8.24 -18.89 3.76
C GLU A 110 -7.72 -17.47 3.58
N LYS A 111 -6.84 -17.20 2.62
CA LYS A 111 -6.46 -15.83 2.25
C LYS A 111 -7.66 -15.03 1.75
N TYR A 112 -8.50 -15.64 0.92
CA TYR A 112 -9.73 -15.03 0.40
C TYR A 112 -10.79 -14.88 1.50
N ALA A 113 -10.92 -15.84 2.41
CA ALA A 113 -11.82 -15.78 3.55
C ALA A 113 -11.33 -14.79 4.61
N ALA A 114 -10.02 -14.63 4.82
CA ALA A 114 -9.43 -13.59 5.67
C ALA A 114 -9.63 -12.20 5.07
N MET A 115 -9.51 -12.07 3.74
CA MET A 115 -9.84 -10.85 3.00
C MET A 115 -11.35 -10.51 3.14
N LEU A 116 -12.24 -11.50 3.07
CA LEU A 116 -13.68 -11.32 3.26
C LEU A 116 -14.10 -11.18 4.73
N ALA A 117 -13.39 -11.80 5.67
CA ALA A 117 -13.62 -11.71 7.11
C ALA A 117 -13.11 -10.38 7.67
N GLY A 118 -12.04 -9.81 7.12
CA GLY A 118 -11.68 -8.40 7.29
C GLY A 118 -12.83 -7.47 6.89
N GLY A 119 -13.68 -7.88 5.93
CA GLY A 119 -14.94 -7.20 5.59
C GLY A 119 -16.15 -7.52 6.50
N ARG A 120 -16.14 -8.62 7.26
CA ARG A 120 -17.22 -8.96 8.22
C ARG A 120 -16.98 -8.37 9.60
N ASP A 121 -15.72 -8.33 10.05
CA ASP A 121 -15.30 -7.60 11.26
C ASP A 121 -15.49 -6.09 11.06
N TRP A 122 -15.32 -5.60 9.82
CA TRP A 122 -15.74 -4.27 9.39
C TRP A 122 -17.23 -4.03 9.59
N ASN A 123 -18.09 -5.00 9.24
CA ASN A 123 -19.55 -4.89 9.39
C ASN A 123 -20.02 -4.98 10.85
N GLU A 124 -19.36 -5.79 11.69
CA GLU A 124 -19.64 -5.87 13.12
C GLU A 124 -19.20 -4.58 13.84
N SER A 125 -18.02 -4.06 13.48
CA SER A 125 -17.53 -2.74 13.90
C SER A 125 -18.43 -1.61 13.39
N ARG A 126 -18.97 -1.72 12.17
CA ARG A 126 -20.00 -0.82 11.61
C ARG A 126 -21.28 -0.85 12.42
N ARG A 127 -21.74 -2.02 12.86
CA ARG A 127 -22.93 -2.15 13.73
C ARG A 127 -22.69 -1.55 15.12
N GLN A 128 -21.47 -1.66 15.65
CA GLN A 128 -21.11 -0.99 16.91
C GLN A 128 -20.91 0.53 16.72
N GLN A 129 -20.45 0.99 15.55
CA GLN A 129 -20.40 2.42 15.16
C GLN A 129 -21.79 3.00 14.84
N GLU A 130 -22.71 2.22 14.28
CA GLU A 130 -24.12 2.60 14.06
C GLU A 130 -24.84 2.90 15.39
N VAL A 131 -24.38 2.33 16.51
CA VAL A 131 -24.87 2.67 17.87
C VAL A 131 -24.29 4.00 18.39
N VAL A 132 -23.24 4.56 17.76
CA VAL A 132 -22.68 5.90 18.02
C VAL A 132 -23.23 6.95 17.02
N GLY A 133 -24.19 6.55 16.19
CA GLY A 133 -24.50 7.02 14.82
C GLY A 133 -24.76 8.49 14.51
N ASP A 134 -24.64 9.43 15.46
CA ASP A 134 -24.92 10.85 15.20
C ASP A 134 -23.71 11.77 15.42
N ARG A 135 -22.50 11.23 15.70
CA ARG A 135 -21.33 12.08 15.97
C ARG A 135 -20.23 11.94 14.93
N VAL A 136 -19.60 13.06 14.59
CA VAL A 136 -18.50 13.12 13.62
C VAL A 136 -17.33 13.96 14.14
N PHE A 137 -16.11 13.62 13.69
CA PHE A 137 -14.88 14.31 14.02
C PHE A 137 -14.79 15.69 13.37
N ALA A 138 -15.32 15.84 12.16
CA ALA A 138 -15.40 17.12 11.47
C ALA A 138 -16.63 17.14 10.56
N LYS A 139 -17.30 18.29 10.50
CA LYS A 139 -18.37 18.63 9.55
C LYS A 139 -18.36 20.12 9.27
N SER A 140 -19.07 20.52 8.21
CA SER A 140 -19.23 21.93 7.89
C SER A 140 -20.08 22.60 8.95
N CYS A 141 -19.63 23.76 9.45
CA CYS A 141 -20.41 24.59 10.37
C CYS A 141 -21.72 25.11 9.74
N LEU A 142 -21.87 25.01 8.41
CA LEU A 142 -23.10 25.36 7.71
C LEU A 142 -24.20 24.30 7.86
N ARG A 143 -23.89 23.10 8.35
CA ARG A 143 -24.91 22.06 8.62
C ARG A 143 -25.78 22.40 9.83
N GLY A 144 -25.20 23.08 10.82
CA GLY A 144 -25.87 23.40 12.09
C GLY A 144 -25.94 22.21 13.04
N VAL A 145 -26.34 22.50 14.28
CA VAL A 145 -26.40 21.55 15.40
C VAL A 145 -27.30 20.36 15.09
N GLY A 146 -26.82 19.14 15.35
CA GLY A 146 -27.58 17.90 15.15
C GLY A 146 -27.67 17.40 13.70
N CYS A 147 -27.09 18.13 12.74
CA CYS A 147 -26.98 17.67 11.35
C CYS A 147 -25.54 17.26 11.08
N THR A 148 -25.32 15.95 10.89
CA THR A 148 -24.02 15.41 10.50
C THR A 148 -23.93 15.09 9.02
N ASP A 149 -24.78 15.67 8.16
CA ASP A 149 -24.70 15.41 6.73
C ASP A 149 -23.35 15.85 6.16
N ALA A 150 -22.83 15.06 5.22
CA ALA A 150 -21.56 15.38 4.59
C ALA A 150 -21.61 16.70 3.82
N GLY A 151 -22.77 17.05 3.28
CA GLY A 151 -22.93 18.10 2.28
C GLY A 151 -22.65 17.57 0.86
N ASP A 152 -23.27 18.21 -0.11
CA ASP A 152 -23.17 17.89 -1.54
C ASP A 152 -22.86 19.15 -2.39
N GLN A 153 -22.53 20.27 -1.73
CA GLN A 153 -22.21 21.53 -2.37
C GLN A 153 -20.74 21.88 -2.15
N ARG A 154 -20.11 22.41 -3.20
CA ARG A 154 -18.77 22.98 -3.12
C ARG A 154 -18.68 24.06 -2.04
N GLU A 155 -17.73 23.93 -1.12
CA GLU A 155 -17.51 24.92 -0.06
C GLU A 155 -16.01 25.02 0.36
N PRO A 156 -15.57 26.13 0.99
CA PRO A 156 -14.18 26.26 1.42
C PRO A 156 -13.89 25.45 2.70
N HIS A 157 -12.65 24.95 2.83
CA HIS A 157 -12.21 24.22 4.03
C HIS A 157 -12.38 25.02 5.35
N THR A 158 -12.44 26.35 5.28
CA THR A 158 -12.66 27.24 6.44
C THR A 158 -14.00 27.01 7.12
N ASN A 159 -14.96 26.36 6.46
CA ASN A 159 -16.22 25.95 7.07
C ASN A 159 -16.06 24.71 7.97
N PHE A 160 -14.94 24.00 7.86
CA PHE A 160 -14.63 22.80 8.65
C PHE A 160 -13.60 23.11 9.73
N ALA A 161 -12.51 23.79 9.39
CA ALA A 161 -11.40 24.05 10.31
C ALA A 161 -10.34 25.00 9.75
N ASP A 162 -9.53 25.55 10.66
CA ASP A 162 -8.21 26.09 10.33
C ASP A 162 -7.29 24.97 9.79
N MET A 163 -6.44 25.33 8.82
CA MET A 163 -5.53 24.41 8.15
C MET A 163 -4.10 24.96 8.12
N ALA A 164 -3.11 24.07 8.23
CA ALA A 164 -1.69 24.33 8.12
C ALA A 164 -1.05 23.43 7.07
N PHE A 165 -0.07 23.96 6.34
CA PHE A 165 0.70 23.23 5.35
C PHE A 165 2.16 23.23 5.72
N TYR A 166 2.76 22.05 5.74
CA TYR A 166 4.17 21.89 6.06
C TYR A 166 4.95 21.27 4.91
N GLN A 167 6.22 21.67 4.80
CA GLN A 167 7.20 21.11 3.86
C GLN A 167 8.51 20.86 4.60
N VAL A 168 9.28 19.83 4.22
CA VAL A 168 10.61 19.63 4.82
C VAL A 168 11.58 20.70 4.40
N ILE A 169 12.38 21.14 5.38
CA ILE A 169 13.50 22.03 5.19
C ILE A 169 14.63 21.27 4.46
N PRO A 170 15.07 21.71 3.27
CA PRO A 170 16.21 21.11 2.60
C PRO A 170 17.48 21.28 3.46
N THR A 171 18.26 20.22 3.64
CA THR A 171 19.61 20.31 4.22
C THR A 171 20.54 21.02 3.24
N SER A 172 20.64 22.36 3.35
CA SER A 172 21.72 23.11 2.71
C SER A 172 23.03 22.88 3.47
N GLU A 173 24.12 22.60 2.76
CA GLU A 173 25.48 22.62 3.34
C GLU A 173 25.71 23.96 4.07
N PRO A 174 26.42 23.95 5.22
CA PRO A 174 26.72 25.18 5.92
C PRO A 174 27.49 26.11 4.98
N ALA A 175 26.94 27.31 4.76
CA ALA A 175 27.66 28.38 4.08
C ALA A 175 28.99 28.56 4.80
N THR A 176 30.09 28.37 4.05
CA THR A 176 31.43 28.60 4.55
C THR A 176 31.53 30.02 5.07
N ASP A 177 31.94 30.11 6.33
CA ASP A 177 32.18 31.32 7.09
C ASP A 177 33.08 32.29 6.31
N SER A 178 32.49 33.35 5.75
CA SER A 178 33.19 34.60 5.43
C SER A 178 32.20 35.69 5.05
N GLY A 179 31.93 36.60 5.98
CA GLY A 179 31.12 37.77 5.63
C GLY A 179 30.68 38.64 6.79
N THR A 180 31.58 38.95 7.73
CA THR A 180 31.37 40.05 8.68
C THR A 180 31.05 41.33 7.89
N PRO A 181 29.90 42.00 8.07
CA PRO A 181 29.62 43.23 7.36
C PRO A 181 30.41 44.37 7.99
N GLN A 182 31.52 44.75 7.36
CA GLN A 182 32.28 45.94 7.74
C GLN A 182 31.56 47.19 7.18
N HIS A 183 31.02 48.02 8.07
CA HIS A 183 30.51 49.34 7.72
C HIS A 183 31.66 50.25 7.26
N ALA A 184 31.56 50.80 6.04
CA ALA A 184 32.25 52.03 5.67
C ALA A 184 31.37 52.86 4.72
N GLN A 185 31.22 54.13 5.06
CA GLN A 185 30.37 55.12 4.40
C GLN A 185 30.92 55.53 3.03
N THR A 186 30.05 55.74 2.04
CA THR A 186 30.08 56.92 1.16
C THR A 186 28.78 57.04 0.38
N ALA A 187 28.22 58.25 0.38
CA ALA A 187 26.90 58.58 -0.12
C ALA A 187 26.82 58.61 -1.65
N ARG A 188 25.84 57.89 -2.24
CA ARG A 188 25.06 58.32 -3.44
C ARG A 188 23.66 57.68 -3.44
N LYS A 189 22.67 58.45 -3.89
CA LYS A 189 21.20 58.20 -3.89
C LYS A 189 20.74 56.99 -4.74
N LYS A 190 19.64 56.36 -4.28
CA LYS A 190 18.59 55.52 -4.94
C LYS A 190 18.63 54.00 -4.62
N PRO A 191 17.57 53.26 -5.02
CA PRO A 191 16.34 52.92 -4.29
C PRO A 191 16.49 51.56 -3.56
N GLY A 192 15.76 51.26 -2.47
CA GLY A 192 15.84 49.88 -1.96
C GLY A 192 15.34 49.57 -0.57
N ALA A 193 14.32 50.24 -0.05
CA ALA A 193 13.70 49.81 1.20
C ALA A 193 13.14 48.38 1.09
N ASP A 194 12.57 48.01 -0.06
CA ASP A 194 12.04 46.67 -0.32
C ASP A 194 13.14 45.60 -0.42
N GLN A 195 14.20 45.84 -1.21
CA GLN A 195 15.31 44.88 -1.38
C GLN A 195 16.02 44.58 -0.05
N GLN A 196 16.21 45.61 0.78
CA GLN A 196 16.91 45.50 2.06
C GLN A 196 16.04 44.79 3.12
N ARG A 197 14.72 45.00 3.07
CA ARG A 197 13.72 44.28 3.88
C ARG A 197 13.61 42.81 3.46
N THR A 198 13.62 42.52 2.15
CA THR A 198 13.65 41.15 1.62
C THR A 198 14.91 40.41 2.05
N ASN A 199 16.10 41.02 1.93
CA ASN A 199 17.35 40.39 2.35
C ASN A 199 17.39 40.11 3.87
N TYR A 200 16.88 41.04 4.68
CA TYR A 200 16.76 40.84 6.13
C TYR A 200 15.79 39.72 6.47
N GLN A 201 14.63 39.65 5.79
CA GLN A 201 13.64 38.59 5.98
C GLN A 201 14.16 37.22 5.54
N THR A 202 14.91 37.13 4.44
CA THR A 202 15.56 35.89 3.99
C THR A 202 16.61 35.42 5.00
N ALA A 203 17.40 36.34 5.56
CA ALA A 203 18.37 36.02 6.61
C ALA A 203 17.69 35.53 7.90
N VAL A 204 16.60 36.17 8.34
CA VAL A 204 15.82 35.75 9.52
C VAL A 204 15.15 34.39 9.30
N ALA A 205 14.61 34.13 8.10
CA ALA A 205 14.03 32.85 7.73
C ALA A 205 15.09 31.73 7.73
N ALA A 206 16.27 31.99 7.16
CA ALA A 206 17.39 31.06 7.18
C ALA A 206 17.87 30.76 8.60
N ILE A 207 17.99 31.78 9.47
CA ILE A 207 18.35 31.60 10.88
C ILE A 207 17.28 30.79 11.62
N THR A 208 16.00 31.04 11.36
CA THR A 208 14.89 30.32 11.99
C THR A 208 14.82 28.87 11.52
N ALA A 209 15.09 28.61 10.24
CA ALA A 209 15.17 27.26 9.67
C ALA A 209 16.36 26.48 10.26
N VAL A 210 17.52 27.12 10.39
CA VAL A 210 18.71 26.54 11.06
C VAL A 210 18.44 26.25 12.53
N ALA A 211 17.85 27.19 13.26
CA ALA A 211 17.49 26.99 14.68
C ALA A 211 16.46 25.85 14.86
N ARG A 212 15.51 25.68 13.94
CA ARG A 212 14.57 24.55 13.96
C ARG A 212 15.27 23.24 13.62
N ALA A 213 16.11 23.20 12.59
CA ALA A 213 16.88 22.01 12.22
C ALA A 213 17.79 21.53 13.36
N GLN A 214 18.33 22.45 14.17
CA GLN A 214 19.13 22.14 15.36
C GLN A 214 18.35 21.49 16.51
N THR A 215 17.01 21.55 16.50
CA THR A 215 16.16 20.92 17.55
C THR A 215 15.76 19.48 17.24
N VAL A 216 16.18 18.95 16.09
CA VAL A 216 15.70 17.68 15.55
C VAL A 216 16.82 16.63 15.65
N ALA A 217 16.48 15.37 15.95
CA ALA A 217 17.47 14.32 16.16
C ALA A 217 18.16 13.90 14.84
N GLU A 218 19.31 13.24 14.94
CA GLU A 218 20.03 12.73 13.76
C GLU A 218 19.14 11.76 12.95
N GLY A 219 19.07 11.97 11.63
CA GLY A 219 18.22 11.18 10.71
C GLY A 219 16.78 11.67 10.55
N GLU A 220 16.40 12.76 11.23
CA GLU A 220 15.09 13.40 11.09
C GLU A 220 15.17 14.66 10.21
N SER A 221 14.05 15.00 9.56
CA SER A 221 13.91 16.18 8.71
C SER A 221 12.84 17.12 9.27
N ALA A 222 13.26 18.32 9.66
CA ALA A 222 12.37 19.35 10.21
C ALA A 222 11.31 19.79 9.19
N LEU A 223 10.07 19.98 9.65
CA LEU A 223 8.96 20.51 8.86
C LEU A 223 8.79 22.01 9.12
N GLU A 224 8.81 22.81 8.05
CA GLU A 224 8.50 24.24 8.06
C GLU A 224 7.03 24.48 7.69
N LEU A 225 6.35 25.35 8.47
CA LEU A 225 5.02 25.86 8.13
C LEU A 225 5.12 26.81 6.92
N ILE A 226 4.64 26.36 5.77
CA ILE A 226 4.68 27.14 4.53
C ILE A 226 3.41 27.96 4.30
N ALA A 227 2.24 27.50 4.75
CA ALA A 227 0.99 28.24 4.60
C ALA A 227 -0.04 27.87 5.69
N GLY A 228 -1.05 28.73 5.86
CA GLY A 228 -2.13 28.49 6.81
C GLY A 228 -1.78 28.85 8.25
N ARG A 229 -2.51 28.24 9.20
CA ARG A 229 -2.40 28.49 10.65
C ARG A 229 -2.34 27.18 11.42
N ALA A 230 -1.28 27.01 12.21
CA ALA A 230 -1.15 25.89 13.15
C ALA A 230 -1.65 26.30 14.54
N LEU A 231 -2.33 25.39 15.25
CA LEU A 231 -2.77 25.60 16.63
C LEU A 231 -1.87 24.93 17.67
N THR A 232 -0.80 24.25 17.26
CA THR A 232 0.13 23.56 18.16
C THR A 232 1.36 24.40 18.45
N TYR A 233 1.84 24.32 19.69
CA TYR A 233 3.21 24.72 20.03
C TYR A 233 4.17 23.58 19.69
N GLY A 234 5.45 23.87 19.46
CA GLY A 234 6.48 22.88 19.14
C GLY A 234 6.83 22.71 17.66
N THR A 235 7.85 21.88 17.43
CA THR A 235 8.44 21.59 16.13
C THR A 235 7.93 20.25 15.61
N TRP A 236 7.54 20.22 14.33
CA TRP A 236 7.24 18.99 13.61
C TRP A 236 8.44 18.53 12.79
N ALA A 237 8.62 17.22 12.68
CA ALA A 237 9.62 16.60 11.82
C ALA A 237 9.11 15.25 11.28
N VAL A 238 9.81 14.73 10.27
CA VAL A 238 9.56 13.39 9.73
C VAL A 238 10.84 12.60 9.63
N ARG A 239 10.73 11.29 9.80
CA ARG A 239 11.80 10.31 9.63
C ARG A 239 11.31 9.22 8.68
N GLY A 240 12.07 8.94 7.62
CA GLY A 240 11.77 7.85 6.69
C GLY A 240 12.15 6.48 7.27
N ALA A 241 11.52 5.41 6.80
CA ALA A 241 11.97 4.05 7.11
C ALA A 241 13.42 3.81 6.65
N ALA A 242 14.24 3.19 7.50
CA ALA A 242 15.56 2.68 7.12
C ALA A 242 15.39 1.72 5.93
N GLY A 243 15.87 2.13 4.75
CA GLY A 243 15.58 1.47 3.47
C GLY A 243 15.11 2.42 2.36
N LEU A 244 14.65 3.64 2.72
CA LEU A 244 14.51 4.78 1.81
C LEU A 244 15.85 5.47 1.48
N GLY A 245 16.93 4.70 1.54
CA GLY A 245 18.29 5.10 1.23
C GLY A 245 19.12 5.45 2.46
N GLU A 246 20.19 4.69 2.70
CA GLU A 246 21.46 5.32 3.05
C GLU A 246 21.74 6.41 2.00
N VAL A 247 21.32 7.64 2.26
CA VAL A 247 21.69 8.81 1.48
C VAL A 247 22.64 9.66 2.33
N ALA A 248 23.74 9.04 2.75
CA ALA A 248 24.90 9.74 3.27
C ALA A 248 25.92 10.09 2.16
N ALA A 249 25.60 9.89 0.87
CA ALA A 249 26.58 10.10 -0.20
C ALA A 249 26.01 10.54 -1.57
N ALA A 250 24.80 11.10 -1.64
CA ALA A 250 24.33 11.80 -2.84
C ALA A 250 23.99 13.25 -2.47
N GLY A 251 24.79 14.19 -2.97
CA GLY A 251 24.60 15.62 -2.72
C GLY A 251 23.22 16.14 -3.14
N ALA A 252 22.88 17.32 -2.62
CA ALA A 252 21.74 18.18 -2.98
C ALA A 252 20.56 17.46 -3.68
N GLY A 253 19.69 16.80 -2.90
CA GLY A 253 18.48 16.20 -3.49
C GLY A 253 17.78 15.07 -2.71
N ALA A 254 18.25 14.67 -1.53
CA ALA A 254 17.58 13.66 -0.72
C ALA A 254 16.23 14.19 -0.18
N SER A 255 15.14 14.00 -0.91
CA SER A 255 13.82 14.51 -0.54
C SER A 255 13.07 13.55 0.37
N VAL A 256 13.40 13.53 1.66
CA VAL A 256 12.43 13.08 2.67
C VAL A 256 11.52 14.27 2.99
N ALA A 257 10.50 14.50 2.15
CA ALA A 257 9.11 14.80 2.54
C ALA A 257 8.31 15.41 1.38
N GLY A 258 7.02 15.11 1.24
CA GLY A 258 6.09 14.79 2.31
C GLY A 258 5.41 16.07 2.79
N LEU A 259 4.63 16.69 1.89
CA LEU A 259 3.74 17.77 2.28
C LEU A 259 2.73 17.24 3.29
N LEU A 260 2.65 17.88 4.45
CA LEU A 260 1.67 17.57 5.48
C LEU A 260 0.57 18.62 5.44
N VAL A 261 -0.69 18.19 5.34
CA VAL A 261 -1.84 19.01 5.70
C VAL A 261 -2.19 18.72 7.15
N GLY A 262 -2.25 19.73 8.00
CA GLY A 262 -2.80 19.66 9.36
C GLY A 262 -4.12 20.43 9.42
N MET A 263 -5.21 19.77 9.79
CA MET A 263 -6.51 20.38 9.99
C MET A 263 -6.88 20.31 11.48
N TYR A 264 -7.36 21.44 12.02
CA TYR A 264 -7.61 21.62 13.46
C TYR A 264 -9.10 21.92 13.72
N PRO A 265 -10.00 20.94 13.56
CA PRO A 265 -11.44 21.15 13.68
C PRO A 265 -11.93 21.39 15.09
N GLY A 266 -11.13 21.07 16.12
CA GLY A 266 -11.51 21.04 17.54
C GLY A 266 -11.87 22.37 18.18
N ARG A 267 -12.23 23.40 17.40
CA ARG A 267 -12.95 24.59 17.86
C ARG A 267 -14.12 25.02 16.96
N THR A 268 -14.21 24.50 15.74
CA THR A 268 -15.18 24.97 14.74
C THR A 268 -16.63 24.59 15.09
N ASN A 269 -16.82 23.46 15.78
CA ASN A 269 -18.14 22.93 16.17
C ASN A 269 -18.18 22.64 17.68
N ASP A 270 -17.39 23.37 18.48
CA ASP A 270 -17.32 23.16 19.93
C ASP A 270 -18.66 23.40 20.61
N GLY A 271 -19.05 22.48 21.50
CA GLY A 271 -20.32 22.53 22.22
C GLY A 271 -21.48 21.84 21.50
N GLU A 272 -21.31 21.43 20.24
CA GLU A 272 -22.30 20.61 19.53
C GLU A 272 -22.26 19.16 20.04
N GLN A 273 -23.43 18.59 20.34
CA GLN A 273 -23.49 17.22 20.85
C GLN A 273 -23.11 16.18 19.79
N ASP A 274 -23.21 16.53 18.52
CA ASP A 274 -22.85 15.72 17.36
C ASP A 274 -21.37 15.82 16.98
N PHE A 275 -20.55 16.48 17.81
CA PHE A 275 -19.09 16.46 17.69
C PHE A 275 -18.48 15.32 18.53
N ILE A 276 -17.49 14.64 17.97
CA ILE A 276 -16.68 13.65 18.71
C ILE A 276 -15.64 14.39 19.55
N ASP A 277 -15.88 14.48 20.85
CA ASP A 277 -14.91 15.04 21.79
C ASP A 277 -13.64 14.18 21.87
N ARG A 278 -12.57 14.78 22.40
CA ARG A 278 -11.26 14.14 22.57
C ARG A 278 -11.34 12.85 23.40
N MET A 279 -12.10 12.84 24.50
CA MET A 279 -12.16 11.68 25.40
C MET A 279 -12.73 10.45 24.69
N ARG A 280 -13.75 10.64 23.85
CA ARG A 280 -14.31 9.58 23.00
C ARG A 280 -13.33 9.17 21.92
N LEU A 281 -12.71 10.14 21.27
CA LEU A 281 -11.73 9.90 20.21
C LEU A 281 -10.56 9.03 20.71
N GLU A 282 -10.10 9.26 21.95
CA GLU A 282 -9.06 8.47 22.61
C GLU A 282 -9.38 6.98 22.80
N GLN A 283 -10.65 6.57 22.66
CA GLN A 283 -11.12 5.19 22.75
C GLN A 283 -11.42 4.58 21.37
N MET A 284 -11.30 5.36 20.29
CA MET A 284 -11.64 4.94 18.93
C MET A 284 -10.39 4.48 18.17
N ARG A 285 -10.54 3.45 17.34
CA ARG A 285 -9.53 3.07 16.33
C ARG A 285 -9.68 3.85 15.04
N GLU A 286 -10.92 4.19 14.69
CA GLU A 286 -11.30 5.02 13.56
C GLU A 286 -12.50 5.88 13.95
N ALA A 287 -12.59 7.09 13.40
CA ALA A 287 -13.68 8.02 13.64
C ALA A 287 -14.25 8.55 12.31
N PRO A 288 -15.58 8.72 12.20
CA PRO A 288 -16.20 9.30 11.02
C PRO A 288 -15.87 10.79 10.89
N SER A 289 -15.48 11.22 9.69
CA SER A 289 -15.26 12.62 9.32
C SER A 289 -16.00 12.94 8.03
N ARG A 290 -16.71 14.07 7.97
CA ARG A 290 -17.44 14.53 6.76
C ARG A 290 -16.58 15.24 5.75
N VAL A 291 -15.31 15.46 6.08
CA VAL A 291 -14.32 15.98 5.16
C VAL A 291 -13.04 15.16 5.25
N ARG A 292 -12.47 14.82 4.10
CA ARG A 292 -11.14 14.20 3.97
C ARG A 292 -10.38 14.84 2.82
N TYR A 293 -9.07 14.72 2.82
CA TYR A 293 -8.20 15.48 1.91
C TYR A 293 -7.27 14.58 1.11
N THR A 294 -7.00 15.02 -0.12
CA THR A 294 -5.99 14.42 -1.00
C THR A 294 -5.03 15.46 -1.55
N TRP A 295 -3.85 15.02 -1.98
CA TRP A 295 -2.92 15.83 -2.76
C TRP A 295 -3.19 15.53 -4.23
N GLU A 296 -3.56 16.54 -4.99
CA GLU A 296 -3.74 16.50 -6.43
C GLU A 296 -2.64 17.27 -7.13
N ASN A 297 -2.47 17.08 -8.43
CA ASN A 297 -1.58 17.91 -9.21
C ASN A 297 -2.38 19.01 -9.91
N ASP A 298 -1.94 20.26 -9.79
CA ASP A 298 -2.46 21.34 -10.61
C ASP A 298 -2.07 21.16 -12.10
N SER A 299 -2.54 22.07 -12.97
CA SER A 299 -2.21 22.08 -14.40
C SER A 299 -0.70 22.15 -14.72
N ARG A 300 0.13 22.54 -13.75
CA ARG A 300 1.58 22.66 -13.86
C ARG A 300 2.31 21.48 -13.19
N GLY A 301 1.58 20.53 -12.60
CA GLY A 301 2.15 19.37 -11.91
C GLY A 301 2.55 19.64 -10.46
N ASN A 302 2.17 20.79 -9.89
CA ASN A 302 2.45 21.08 -8.48
C ASN A 302 1.42 20.37 -7.58
N PRO A 303 1.85 19.78 -6.46
CA PRO A 303 0.93 19.21 -5.48
C PRO A 303 0.09 20.31 -4.82
N VAL A 304 -1.23 20.20 -4.91
CA VAL A 304 -2.21 21.06 -4.27
C VAL A 304 -3.18 20.22 -3.43
N PRO A 305 -3.58 20.68 -2.24
CA PRO A 305 -4.57 19.99 -1.43
C PRO A 305 -5.96 20.11 -2.08
N HIS A 306 -6.76 19.05 -1.97
CA HIS A 306 -8.15 19.01 -2.41
C HIS A 306 -9.00 18.31 -1.34
N GLY A 307 -10.08 18.94 -0.89
CA GLY A 307 -11.00 18.37 0.10
C GLY A 307 -12.20 17.67 -0.52
N TRP A 308 -12.71 16.64 0.14
CA TRP A 308 -13.85 15.84 -0.31
C TRP A 308 -14.90 15.71 0.77
N HIS A 309 -16.16 15.93 0.42
CA HIS A 309 -17.29 15.56 1.28
C HIS A 309 -17.40 14.05 1.37
N THR A 310 -17.30 13.51 2.58
CA THR A 310 -17.25 12.06 2.79
C THR A 310 -18.52 11.56 3.50
N PRO A 311 -19.46 10.94 2.76
CA PRO A 311 -20.69 10.41 3.33
C PRO A 311 -20.43 9.13 4.16
N PRO A 312 -21.41 8.70 4.97
CA PRO A 312 -21.32 7.47 5.75
C PRO A 312 -20.86 6.27 4.91
N GLY A 313 -19.90 5.52 5.42
CA GLY A 313 -19.28 4.39 4.74
C GLY A 313 -18.06 4.76 3.88
N ARG A 314 -17.78 6.05 3.69
CA ARG A 314 -16.55 6.58 3.06
C ARG A 314 -15.81 7.60 3.96
N ASP A 315 -16.29 7.75 5.18
CA ASP A 315 -15.92 8.78 6.17
C ASP A 315 -14.96 8.29 7.26
N SER A 316 -14.56 7.02 7.27
CA SER A 316 -13.72 6.47 8.33
C SER A 316 -12.27 6.94 8.27
N VAL A 317 -11.78 7.61 9.32
CA VAL A 317 -10.40 8.09 9.47
C VAL A 317 -9.74 7.43 10.68
N ARG A 318 -8.53 6.89 10.52
CA ARG A 318 -7.80 6.20 11.59
C ARG A 318 -7.39 7.17 12.70
N VAL A 319 -7.60 6.77 13.94
CA VAL A 319 -7.26 7.56 15.13
C VAL A 319 -6.04 6.95 15.82
N ARG A 320 -4.99 7.73 16.05
CA ARG A 320 -3.74 7.26 16.65
C ARG A 320 -3.25 8.24 17.72
N LYS A 321 -2.71 7.71 18.81
CA LYS A 321 -2.05 8.53 19.86
C LYS A 321 -0.57 8.66 19.50
N MET A 322 -0.01 9.84 19.70
CA MET A 322 1.45 9.99 19.64
C MET A 322 2.06 9.50 20.95
N GLU A 323 3.10 8.68 20.85
CA GLU A 323 3.76 8.07 22.01
C GLU A 323 5.11 8.74 22.27
N TYR A 324 5.50 8.86 23.54
CA TYR A 324 6.79 9.46 23.88
C TYR A 324 7.91 8.46 23.58
N ASP A 325 8.81 8.84 22.67
CA ASP A 325 10.05 8.12 22.38
C ASP A 325 11.19 8.76 23.18
N SER A 326 11.70 8.03 24.17
CA SER A 326 12.80 8.50 25.02
C SER A 326 14.12 8.65 24.27
N SER A 327 14.32 7.92 23.16
CA SER A 327 15.52 8.00 22.32
C SER A 327 15.52 9.26 21.46
N ALA A 328 14.35 9.63 20.91
CA ALA A 328 14.17 10.85 20.14
C ALA A 328 13.92 12.09 21.04
N GLN A 329 13.66 11.89 22.33
CA GLN A 329 13.16 12.91 23.26
C GLN A 329 11.94 13.68 22.72
N ALA A 330 11.09 12.98 21.98
CA ALA A 330 9.98 13.56 21.23
C ALA A 330 8.79 12.61 21.22
N TYR A 331 7.61 13.13 20.88
CA TYR A 331 6.45 12.27 20.64
C TYR A 331 6.45 11.82 19.18
N THR A 332 6.18 10.54 18.94
CA THR A 332 6.26 9.96 17.60
C THR A 332 5.01 9.16 17.25
N PHE A 333 4.76 9.05 15.95
CA PHE A 333 3.77 8.16 15.37
C PHE A 333 4.29 7.66 14.03
N THR A 334 4.23 6.35 13.78
CA THR A 334 4.65 5.77 12.49
C THR A 334 3.44 5.34 11.68
N THR A 335 3.37 5.78 10.43
CA THR A 335 2.29 5.43 9.50
C THR A 335 2.23 3.92 9.24
N GLU A 336 1.06 3.47 8.84
CA GLU A 336 0.78 2.06 8.55
C GLU A 336 0.99 1.73 7.08
N GLU A 337 0.96 2.74 6.20
CA GLU A 337 1.29 2.57 4.79
C GLU A 337 2.78 2.38 4.58
N GLU A 338 3.13 1.55 3.60
CA GLU A 338 4.49 1.44 3.09
C GLU A 338 4.75 2.48 1.97
N PRO A 339 5.93 3.14 1.95
CA PRO A 339 6.97 3.06 2.98
C PRO A 339 6.54 3.79 4.26
N ARG A 340 6.82 3.20 5.42
CA ARG A 340 6.48 3.81 6.72
C ARG A 340 7.20 5.13 6.93
N ILE A 341 6.45 6.14 7.36
CA ILE A 341 6.95 7.46 7.72
C ILE A 341 6.68 7.65 9.21
N THR A 342 7.71 7.98 9.97
CA THR A 342 7.56 8.38 11.37
C THR A 342 7.41 9.89 11.44
N ILE A 343 6.28 10.35 11.97
CA ILE A 343 6.00 11.74 12.30
C ILE A 343 6.50 11.98 13.72
N VAL A 344 7.23 13.07 13.90
CA VAL A 344 7.87 13.46 15.15
C VAL A 344 7.35 14.84 15.54
N TRP A 345 6.96 14.99 16.80
CA TRP A 345 6.56 16.27 17.38
C TRP A 345 7.29 16.52 18.69
N THR A 346 8.00 17.63 18.73
CA THR A 346 8.79 18.06 19.89
C THR A 346 8.16 19.34 20.46
N PRO A 347 7.57 19.31 21.67
CA PRO A 347 6.99 20.50 22.28
C PRO A 347 8.05 21.59 22.51
N ASP A 348 7.68 22.86 22.35
CA ASP A 348 8.56 23.97 22.73
C ASP A 348 8.88 23.91 24.24
N ARG A 349 10.16 24.04 24.61
CA ARG A 349 10.55 24.15 26.02
C ARG A 349 10.13 25.53 26.55
N THR A 350 9.39 25.54 27.66
CA THR A 350 8.77 26.74 28.26
C THR A 350 9.82 27.81 28.60
N GLY A 351 9.69 29.00 28.00
CA GLY A 351 10.47 30.19 28.39
C GLY A 351 10.74 31.21 27.28
N GLU A 352 10.67 30.83 26.01
CA GLU A 352 10.93 31.75 24.89
C GLU A 352 9.65 32.01 24.09
N GLU A 353 9.15 33.25 24.11
CA GLU A 353 8.12 33.70 23.16
C GLU A 353 8.71 33.71 21.74
N LYS A 354 8.44 32.65 20.97
CA LYS A 354 8.75 32.66 19.53
C LYS A 354 7.66 33.44 18.79
N PRO A 355 8.02 34.32 17.84
CA PRO A 355 7.04 35.07 17.04
C PRO A 355 6.10 34.10 16.31
N TRP A 356 4.79 34.34 16.41
CA TRP A 356 3.73 33.50 15.84
C TRP A 356 3.65 33.51 14.30
N ASN A 357 4.57 34.17 13.58
CA ASN A 357 4.56 34.17 12.12
C ASN A 357 5.85 34.73 11.54
N THR A 358 6.64 33.92 10.87
CA THR A 358 7.62 34.38 9.87
C THR A 358 7.61 33.44 8.67
N GLY A 359 6.44 33.28 8.06
CA GLY A 359 6.35 32.52 6.81
C GLY A 359 7.15 33.21 5.70
N ASN A 360 8.25 32.60 5.27
CA ASN A 360 9.08 33.02 4.13
C ASN A 360 8.28 32.95 2.81
N GLN A 361 8.38 33.95 1.93
CA GLN A 361 7.44 34.15 0.79
C GLN A 361 7.85 33.56 -0.57
N VAL A 362 8.92 32.78 -0.69
CA VAL A 362 9.17 32.00 -1.92
C VAL A 362 8.62 30.59 -1.71
N ARG A 363 7.34 30.40 -2.06
CA ARG A 363 6.52 29.24 -1.67
C ARG A 363 5.82 28.61 -2.88
N PRO A 364 5.42 27.32 -2.79
CA PRO A 364 4.36 26.79 -3.64
C PRO A 364 3.12 27.68 -3.52
N VAL A 365 2.51 28.07 -4.63
CA VAL A 365 1.22 28.81 -4.62
C VAL A 365 0.13 27.80 -4.25
N LEU A 366 -0.07 27.59 -2.95
CA LEU A 366 -1.15 26.74 -2.45
C LEU A 366 -2.46 27.54 -2.48
N PRO A 367 -3.57 26.95 -2.96
CA PRO A 367 -4.87 27.62 -2.94
C PRO A 367 -5.29 27.88 -1.49
N ASN A 368 -5.60 29.15 -1.20
CA ASN A 368 -6.25 29.55 0.04
C ASN A 368 -7.50 30.38 -0.30
N PRO A 369 -8.72 29.86 -0.07
CA PRO A 369 -9.02 28.61 0.61
C PRO A 369 -8.82 27.35 -0.26
N VAL A 370 -8.50 26.22 0.39
CA VAL A 370 -8.72 24.88 -0.19
C VAL A 370 -10.21 24.67 -0.40
N VAL A 371 -10.56 24.14 -1.57
CA VAL A 371 -11.93 23.81 -1.95
C VAL A 371 -12.27 22.39 -1.52
N VAL A 372 -13.47 22.20 -0.99
CA VAL A 372 -14.07 20.91 -0.66
C VAL A 372 -15.17 20.64 -1.69
N ASP A 373 -15.04 19.56 -2.46
CA ASP A 373 -15.99 19.14 -3.49
C ASP A 373 -16.74 17.87 -3.08
N PRO A 374 -17.93 17.61 -3.64
CA PRO A 374 -18.64 16.35 -3.44
C PRO A 374 -17.81 15.17 -3.93
N LEU A 375 -17.79 14.08 -3.16
CA LEU A 375 -17.08 12.87 -3.58
C LEU A 375 -17.77 12.25 -4.81
N PRO A 376 -17.04 11.98 -5.90
CA PRO A 376 -17.65 11.44 -7.12
C PRO A 376 -18.27 10.06 -6.88
N ASP A 377 -19.47 9.86 -7.42
CA ASP A 377 -20.06 8.54 -7.58
C ASP A 377 -19.29 7.83 -8.69
N ASN A 378 -18.63 6.71 -8.36
CA ASN A 378 -17.82 5.90 -9.28
C ASN A 378 -18.61 5.55 -10.56
N THR A 379 -18.53 6.42 -11.55
CA THR A 379 -19.06 6.22 -12.89
C THR A 379 -17.85 6.03 -13.78
N GLY A 380 -17.49 4.77 -13.98
CA GLY A 380 -16.54 4.41 -15.02
C GLY A 380 -17.05 4.89 -16.37
N ILE A 381 -16.13 5.40 -17.21
CA ILE A 381 -15.92 4.98 -18.61
C ILE A 381 -14.80 5.86 -19.21
N THR A 382 -13.77 5.18 -19.73
CA THR A 382 -12.75 5.62 -20.71
C THR A 382 -12.03 6.96 -20.48
N ALA A 383 -10.81 6.87 -19.93
CA ALA A 383 -9.72 7.75 -20.37
C ALA A 383 -8.39 6.99 -20.26
N THR A 384 -7.91 6.50 -21.42
CA THR A 384 -6.47 6.38 -21.66
C THR A 384 -5.88 7.78 -21.49
N THR A 385 -4.93 7.92 -20.58
CA THR A 385 -4.32 9.17 -20.06
C THR A 385 -5.14 9.87 -18.97
N SER A 386 -4.49 10.05 -17.81
CA SER A 386 -5.01 10.52 -16.51
C SER A 386 -5.71 9.45 -15.68
N PRO A 387 -5.32 9.24 -14.40
CA PRO A 387 -5.84 8.13 -13.62
C PRO A 387 -7.33 8.30 -13.33
N VAL A 388 -8.08 7.24 -13.61
CA VAL A 388 -9.42 6.94 -13.10
C VAL A 388 -9.44 7.22 -11.59
N PRO A 389 -10.50 7.84 -11.03
CA PRO A 389 -10.68 7.99 -9.60
C PRO A 389 -11.09 6.65 -8.98
N GLU A 390 -10.23 5.64 -9.12
CA GLU A 390 -10.26 4.44 -8.28
C GLU A 390 -9.90 4.91 -6.87
N GLU A 391 -10.86 4.78 -5.95
CA GLU A 391 -10.81 5.08 -4.52
C GLU A 391 -9.47 5.67 -4.09
N LYS A 392 -9.47 7.01 -3.96
CA LYS A 392 -8.42 7.75 -3.26
C LYS A 392 -8.23 7.12 -1.89
N SER A 393 -7.32 6.15 -1.79
CA SER A 393 -6.88 5.64 -0.49
C SER A 393 -6.35 6.85 0.27
N PHE A 394 -7.08 7.27 1.29
CA PHE A 394 -6.68 8.39 2.11
C PHE A 394 -5.57 7.87 3.04
N ALA A 395 -4.39 8.50 2.97
CA ALA A 395 -3.30 8.28 3.92
C ALA A 395 -3.42 9.33 5.04
N ASP A 396 -4.61 9.40 5.62
CA ASP A 396 -4.98 10.34 6.65
C ASP A 396 -5.08 9.67 8.01
N TYR A 397 -4.85 10.48 9.03
CA TYR A 397 -4.91 10.09 10.43
C TYR A 397 -5.47 11.24 11.24
N ILE A 398 -6.15 10.91 12.33
CA ILE A 398 -6.40 11.84 13.42
C ILE A 398 -5.38 11.50 14.52
N LEU A 399 -4.46 12.43 14.77
CA LEU A 399 -3.46 12.30 15.81
C LEU A 399 -3.93 12.94 17.11
N ILE A 400 -3.83 12.18 18.19
CA ILE A 400 -4.07 12.66 19.55
C ILE A 400 -2.73 12.97 20.19
N LEU A 401 -2.51 14.26 20.46
CA LEU A 401 -1.32 14.73 21.15
C LEU A 401 -1.47 14.51 22.66
N PRO A 402 -0.39 14.23 23.38
CA PRO A 402 -0.39 13.87 24.80
C PRO A 402 -0.78 15.02 25.76
N PHE A 403 -0.92 16.25 25.25
CA PHE A 403 -1.22 17.45 26.05
C PHE A 403 -2.71 17.80 25.98
N PRO A 404 -3.45 17.86 27.11
CA PRO A 404 -4.91 18.04 27.13
C PRO A 404 -5.44 19.31 26.44
N ASP A 405 -4.65 20.38 26.43
CA ASP A 405 -4.99 21.69 25.83
C ASP A 405 -4.83 21.74 24.30
N LEU A 406 -4.13 20.76 23.72
CA LEU A 406 -4.00 20.63 22.28
C LEU A 406 -5.19 19.83 21.70
N PRO A 407 -5.89 20.36 20.69
CA PRO A 407 -6.95 19.59 20.03
C PRO A 407 -6.34 18.43 19.23
N PRO A 408 -7.08 17.31 19.04
CA PRO A 408 -6.69 16.30 18.07
C PRO A 408 -6.54 16.90 16.67
N ILE A 409 -5.59 16.40 15.91
CA ILE A 409 -5.19 16.98 14.62
C ILE A 409 -5.49 15.98 13.53
N TYR A 410 -6.26 16.37 12.52
CA TYR A 410 -6.32 15.59 11.29
C TYR A 410 -5.08 15.90 10.47
N ILE A 411 -4.36 14.86 10.05
CA ILE A 411 -3.20 14.97 9.20
C ILE A 411 -3.41 14.19 7.90
N TYR A 412 -2.76 14.68 6.85
CA TYR A 412 -2.65 13.94 5.60
C TYR A 412 -1.27 14.18 4.96
N LEU A 413 -0.58 13.10 4.63
CA LEU A 413 0.79 13.10 4.10
C LEU A 413 0.78 12.86 2.59
N SER A 414 1.55 13.65 1.83
CA SER A 414 1.88 13.28 0.44
C SER A 414 2.88 12.13 0.43
N LYS A 415 2.71 11.13 -0.44
CA LYS A 415 3.80 10.19 -0.73
C LYS A 415 5.01 10.96 -1.31
N PRO A 416 6.26 10.50 -1.07
CA PRO A 416 7.44 11.15 -1.64
C PRO A 416 7.32 11.26 -3.16
N PRO A 417 7.89 12.30 -3.79
CA PRO A 417 7.95 12.37 -5.24
C PRO A 417 8.71 11.16 -5.79
N VAL A 418 8.49 10.84 -7.06
CA VAL A 418 9.23 9.75 -7.68
C VAL A 418 10.63 10.17 -8.08
N GLU A 419 11.55 9.21 -8.06
CA GLU A 419 12.94 9.40 -8.44
C GLU A 419 13.27 8.76 -9.79
N PHE A 420 14.28 9.28 -10.49
CA PHE A 420 14.70 8.73 -11.77
C PHE A 420 15.20 7.29 -11.61
N LEU A 421 14.74 6.38 -12.49
CA LEU A 421 15.01 4.92 -12.46
C LEU A 421 14.45 4.19 -11.24
N GLU A 422 13.60 4.84 -10.46
CA GLU A 422 12.91 4.17 -9.38
C GLU A 422 11.99 3.09 -9.94
N VAL A 423 12.01 1.91 -9.30
CA VAL A 423 11.23 0.74 -9.70
C VAL A 423 10.40 0.29 -8.51
N GLU A 424 9.09 0.19 -8.71
CA GLU A 424 8.11 -0.39 -7.76
C GLU A 424 6.96 -1.00 -8.56
N LEU A 425 5.94 -1.56 -7.89
CA LEU A 425 4.69 -1.89 -8.58
C LEU A 425 4.01 -0.59 -9.03
N TYR A 426 3.32 -0.63 -10.17
CA TYR A 426 2.68 0.57 -10.71
C TYR A 426 1.69 1.19 -9.71
N SER A 427 0.96 0.36 -8.96
CA SER A 427 0.07 0.81 -7.88
C SER A 427 0.78 1.65 -6.81
N ASP A 428 2.06 1.40 -6.54
CA ASP A 428 2.80 2.08 -5.46
C ASP A 428 3.16 3.50 -5.83
N PHE A 429 3.28 3.78 -7.13
CA PHE A 429 3.46 5.13 -7.62
C PHE A 429 2.18 5.96 -7.70
N LYS A 430 1.00 5.36 -7.49
CA LYS A 430 -0.24 6.14 -7.37
C LYS A 430 -0.07 7.15 -6.22
N ARG A 431 -0.49 8.39 -6.46
CA ARG A 431 -0.39 9.54 -5.53
C ARG A 431 1.03 10.11 -5.30
N ARG A 432 2.06 9.61 -6.00
CA ARG A 432 3.41 10.20 -5.96
C ARG A 432 3.55 11.30 -6.99
N SER A 433 4.04 12.47 -6.56
CA SER A 433 4.30 13.57 -7.50
C SER A 433 5.34 13.13 -8.53
N ARG A 434 5.04 13.44 -9.80
CA ARG A 434 5.95 13.22 -10.92
C ARG A 434 6.80 14.44 -11.25
N GLN A 435 6.63 15.51 -10.48
CA GLN A 435 7.39 16.76 -10.60
C GLN A 435 7.24 17.43 -11.98
N GLY A 436 6.20 17.07 -12.75
CA GLY A 436 6.06 17.46 -14.16
C GLY A 436 7.13 16.91 -15.11
N LYS A 437 8.12 16.16 -14.60
CA LYS A 437 9.33 15.72 -15.30
C LYS A 437 9.32 14.24 -15.66
N TYR A 438 8.67 13.41 -14.84
CA TYR A 438 8.74 11.95 -14.95
C TYR A 438 7.38 11.31 -15.25
N GLU A 439 7.39 10.05 -15.68
CA GLU A 439 6.23 9.19 -15.81
C GLU A 439 6.62 7.76 -15.36
N ALA A 440 5.66 6.96 -14.88
CA ALA A 440 5.90 5.54 -14.60
C ALA A 440 5.51 4.71 -15.81
N ASP A 441 6.45 3.89 -16.25
CA ASP A 441 6.32 3.04 -17.41
C ASP A 441 6.24 1.56 -16.98
N HIS A 442 5.23 0.84 -17.45
CA HIS A 442 4.99 -0.56 -17.07
C HIS A 442 5.97 -1.48 -17.80
N MET A 443 6.63 -2.37 -17.05
CA MET A 443 7.65 -3.29 -17.58
C MET A 443 7.36 -4.72 -17.11
N PRO A 444 6.69 -5.56 -17.92
CA PRO A 444 6.27 -5.33 -19.31
C PRO A 444 5.02 -4.46 -19.45
N SER A 445 4.65 -4.13 -20.69
CA SER A 445 3.45 -3.31 -20.96
C SER A 445 2.18 -3.85 -20.29
N ALA A 446 1.35 -2.96 -19.74
CA ALA A 446 0.09 -3.32 -19.08
C ALA A 446 -0.85 -4.10 -20.02
N ALA A 447 -0.81 -3.82 -21.33
CA ALA A 447 -1.60 -4.55 -22.33
C ALA A 447 -1.19 -6.03 -22.43
N ALA A 448 0.11 -6.33 -22.44
CA ALA A 448 0.61 -7.71 -22.45
C ALA A 448 0.22 -8.46 -21.16
N VAL A 449 0.27 -7.79 -20.01
CA VAL A 449 -0.17 -8.35 -18.72
C VAL A 449 -1.67 -8.67 -18.75
N LYS A 450 -2.51 -7.74 -19.22
CA LYS A 450 -3.97 -7.99 -19.35
C LYS A 450 -4.27 -9.17 -20.26
N THR A 451 -3.59 -9.28 -21.40
CA THR A 451 -3.75 -10.41 -22.32
C THR A 451 -3.32 -11.73 -21.67
N TYR A 452 -2.20 -11.74 -20.95
CA TYR A 452 -1.76 -12.89 -20.16
C TYR A 452 -2.82 -13.31 -19.13
N LEU A 453 -3.31 -12.36 -18.33
CA LEU A 453 -4.30 -12.63 -17.28
C LEU A 453 -5.61 -13.19 -17.84
N ARG A 454 -6.12 -12.64 -18.96
CA ARG A 454 -7.32 -13.16 -19.64
C ARG A 454 -7.15 -14.60 -20.12
N ARG A 455 -5.95 -14.95 -20.60
CA ARG A 455 -5.66 -16.30 -21.11
C ARG A 455 -5.52 -17.31 -19.97
N GLU A 456 -4.74 -16.98 -18.94
CA GLU A 456 -4.43 -17.92 -17.86
C GLU A 456 -5.58 -18.05 -16.84
N TYR A 457 -6.35 -16.97 -16.66
CA TYR A 457 -7.44 -16.90 -15.67
C TYR A 457 -8.75 -16.43 -16.31
N PRO A 458 -9.39 -17.25 -17.16
CA PRO A 458 -10.58 -16.86 -17.94
C PRO A 458 -11.83 -16.58 -17.09
N HIS A 459 -11.79 -16.87 -15.78
CA HIS A 459 -12.88 -16.62 -14.85
C HIS A 459 -12.83 -15.23 -14.20
N LEU A 460 -11.70 -14.51 -14.32
CA LEU A 460 -11.57 -13.16 -13.77
C LEU A 460 -12.46 -12.20 -14.54
N LYS A 461 -13.15 -11.32 -13.80
CA LYS A 461 -13.89 -10.20 -14.37
C LYS A 461 -12.92 -9.17 -14.91
N GLU A 462 -13.38 -8.36 -15.86
CA GLU A 462 -12.56 -7.29 -16.43
C GLU A 462 -12.08 -6.30 -15.37
N THR A 463 -12.88 -5.99 -14.35
CA THR A 463 -12.45 -5.13 -13.23
C THR A 463 -11.28 -5.72 -12.44
N GLU A 464 -11.31 -7.03 -12.17
CA GLU A 464 -10.23 -7.73 -11.47
C GLU A 464 -8.96 -7.77 -12.33
N ILE A 465 -9.10 -7.96 -13.65
CA ILE A 465 -7.98 -7.89 -14.60
C ILE A 465 -7.34 -6.50 -14.61
N GLN A 466 -8.14 -5.43 -14.55
CA GLN A 466 -7.63 -4.06 -14.48
C GLN A 466 -6.84 -3.85 -13.18
N GLU A 467 -7.36 -4.26 -12.04
CA GLU A 467 -6.68 -4.15 -10.74
C GLU A 467 -5.36 -4.93 -10.71
N LEU A 468 -5.37 -6.19 -11.16
CA LEU A 468 -4.17 -7.02 -11.22
C LEU A 468 -3.14 -6.50 -12.23
N SER A 469 -3.59 -5.84 -13.31
CA SER A 469 -2.67 -5.22 -14.26
C SER A 469 -1.89 -4.04 -13.69
N LEU A 470 -2.30 -3.49 -12.54
CA LEU A 470 -1.57 -2.47 -11.80
C LEU A 470 -0.52 -3.07 -10.85
N GLN A 471 -0.60 -4.38 -10.58
CA GLN A 471 0.35 -5.16 -9.79
C GLN A 471 1.49 -5.70 -10.67
N VAL A 472 2.04 -4.85 -11.53
CA VAL A 472 3.22 -5.13 -12.36
C VAL A 472 4.28 -4.09 -12.07
N ALA A 473 5.55 -4.50 -12.14
CA ALA A 473 6.67 -3.58 -12.01
C ALA A 473 6.57 -2.44 -13.04
N ALA A 474 6.85 -1.24 -12.57
CA ALA A 474 6.99 -0.05 -13.39
C ALA A 474 8.30 0.67 -13.04
N ILE A 475 8.86 1.37 -14.01
CA ILE A 475 10.07 2.17 -13.86
C ILE A 475 9.77 3.64 -14.10
N VAL A 476 10.34 4.51 -13.29
CA VAL A 476 10.21 5.96 -13.43
C VAL A 476 11.22 6.48 -14.45
N VAL A 477 10.71 7.06 -15.52
CA VAL A 477 11.50 7.56 -16.65
C VAL A 477 11.11 9.01 -16.97
N PRO A 478 11.98 9.80 -17.64
CA PRO A 478 11.64 11.13 -18.10
C PRO A 478 10.44 11.11 -19.05
N LYS A 479 9.61 12.14 -18.97
CA LYS A 479 8.36 12.26 -19.74
C LYS A 479 8.61 12.16 -21.25
N ASP A 480 9.65 12.80 -21.75
CA ASP A 480 10.00 12.75 -23.16
C ASP A 480 10.50 11.36 -23.60
N VAL A 481 11.21 10.62 -22.73
CA VAL A 481 11.61 9.23 -22.98
C VAL A 481 10.38 8.32 -23.08
N HIS A 482 9.48 8.39 -22.10
CA HIS A 482 8.25 7.59 -22.12
C HIS A 482 7.40 7.91 -23.36
N GLN A 483 7.17 9.20 -23.62
CA GLN A 483 6.28 9.64 -24.68
C GLN A 483 6.83 9.46 -26.09
N LYS A 484 8.15 9.50 -26.30
CA LYS A 484 8.74 9.43 -27.65
C LYS A 484 9.32 8.07 -27.98
N ILE A 485 9.86 7.36 -26.99
CA ILE A 485 10.64 6.13 -27.23
C ILE A 485 9.89 4.89 -26.80
N SER A 486 9.15 4.94 -25.68
CA SER A 486 8.57 3.73 -25.13
C SER A 486 7.46 3.15 -26.01
N GLU A 487 7.55 1.86 -26.29
CA GLU A 487 6.55 1.08 -27.02
C GLU A 487 5.29 0.83 -26.17
N THR A 488 5.43 0.94 -24.85
CA THR A 488 4.35 0.79 -23.88
C THR A 488 3.45 2.04 -23.83
N TYR A 489 3.94 3.17 -24.36
CA TYR A 489 3.23 4.45 -24.33
C TYR A 489 2.09 4.49 -25.34
N GLY A 490 0.91 4.94 -24.87
CA GLY A 490 -0.19 5.36 -25.73
C GLY A 490 -0.73 4.28 -26.67
N GLY A 491 -0.59 3.00 -26.34
CA GLY A 491 -1.09 1.90 -27.18
C GLY A 491 -0.32 1.72 -28.49
N ARG A 492 0.93 2.18 -28.57
CA ARG A 492 1.81 1.95 -29.73
C ARG A 492 2.13 0.48 -29.97
N ASN A 493 2.00 -0.34 -28.93
CA ASN A 493 2.19 -1.77 -29.03
C ASN A 493 1.12 -2.38 -29.97
N THR A 494 1.56 -3.07 -31.02
CA THR A 494 0.63 -3.69 -31.98
C THR A 494 -0.07 -4.90 -31.36
N ALA A 495 -1.25 -5.28 -31.84
CA ALA A 495 -1.96 -6.46 -31.32
C ALA A 495 -1.12 -7.75 -31.39
N ALA A 496 -0.33 -7.91 -32.46
CA ALA A 496 0.57 -9.06 -32.63
C ALA A 496 1.70 -9.07 -31.60
N GLN A 497 2.29 -7.90 -31.32
CA GLN A 497 3.36 -7.77 -30.34
C GLN A 497 2.82 -7.93 -28.90
N ILE A 498 1.62 -7.43 -28.60
CA ILE A 498 0.94 -7.65 -27.31
C ILE A 498 0.73 -9.15 -27.07
N GLU A 499 0.23 -9.87 -28.06
CA GLU A 499 0.01 -11.32 -27.96
C GLU A 499 1.34 -12.04 -27.71
N LEU A 500 2.38 -11.73 -28.49
CA LEU A 500 3.72 -12.30 -28.32
C LEU A 500 4.32 -11.99 -26.93
N ASP A 501 4.23 -10.74 -26.48
CA ASP A 501 4.72 -10.30 -25.18
C ASP A 501 3.99 -11.01 -24.03
N SER A 502 2.68 -11.22 -24.18
CA SER A 502 1.85 -11.88 -23.17
C SER A 502 2.25 -13.34 -22.94
N GLN A 503 2.89 -13.99 -23.91
CA GLN A 503 3.34 -15.38 -23.80
C GLN A 503 4.65 -15.51 -23.00
N ASN A 504 5.44 -14.43 -22.94
CA ASN A 504 6.67 -14.39 -22.15
C ASN A 504 6.92 -12.98 -21.59
N LEU A 505 6.24 -12.69 -20.47
CA LEU A 505 6.31 -11.40 -19.77
C LEU A 505 7.73 -11.05 -19.32
N ARG A 506 8.55 -12.04 -18.97
CA ARG A 506 9.95 -11.82 -18.56
C ARG A 506 10.81 -11.33 -19.73
N ALA A 507 10.66 -11.93 -20.91
CA ALA A 507 11.35 -11.49 -22.11
C ALA A 507 10.84 -10.12 -22.59
N ALA A 508 9.53 -9.88 -22.49
CA ALA A 508 8.93 -8.58 -22.82
C ALA A 508 9.48 -7.44 -21.94
N ALA A 509 9.58 -7.64 -20.63
CA ALA A 509 10.15 -6.66 -19.71
C ALA A 509 11.60 -6.27 -20.09
N ASN A 510 12.41 -7.27 -20.48
CA ASN A 510 13.78 -7.01 -20.94
C ASN A 510 13.82 -6.20 -22.22
N ARG A 511 13.03 -6.60 -23.24
CA ARG A 511 12.96 -5.87 -24.50
C ARG A 511 12.52 -4.42 -24.30
N ASN A 512 11.48 -4.20 -23.49
CA ASN A 512 10.97 -2.86 -23.22
C ASN A 512 12.02 -1.98 -22.52
N LEU A 513 12.73 -2.50 -21.51
CA LEU A 513 13.80 -1.74 -20.85
C LEU A 513 15.00 -1.50 -21.78
N ASP A 514 15.39 -2.49 -22.58
CA ASP A 514 16.51 -2.38 -23.52
C ASP A 514 16.26 -1.31 -24.59
N ALA A 515 15.00 -1.15 -25.03
CA ALA A 515 14.61 -0.09 -25.95
C ALA A 515 14.81 1.32 -25.34
N LEU A 516 14.59 1.48 -24.03
CA LEU A 516 14.76 2.76 -23.33
C LEU A 516 16.22 3.05 -22.96
N LYS A 517 17.03 2.02 -22.76
CA LYS A 517 18.39 2.08 -22.21
C LYS A 517 19.30 3.13 -22.86
N PRO A 518 19.36 3.31 -24.20
CA PRO A 518 20.21 4.34 -24.81
C PRO A 518 19.80 5.77 -24.41
N GLU A 519 18.50 6.02 -24.29
CA GLU A 519 17.98 7.34 -23.95
C GLU A 519 18.13 7.62 -22.45
N LEU A 520 17.87 6.62 -21.59
CA LEU A 520 18.10 6.73 -20.15
C LEU A 520 19.56 7.13 -19.84
N LYS A 521 20.53 6.61 -20.58
CA LYS A 521 21.95 7.00 -20.47
C LYS A 521 22.20 8.47 -20.80
N LYS A 522 21.51 9.02 -21.81
CA LYS A 522 21.60 10.46 -22.14
C LYS A 522 21.04 11.34 -21.02
N HIS A 523 20.09 10.82 -20.25
CA HIS A 523 19.55 11.46 -19.04
C HIS A 523 20.39 11.20 -17.79
N GLY A 524 21.61 10.66 -17.92
CA GLY A 524 22.58 10.52 -16.82
C GLY A 524 22.55 9.17 -16.11
N ALA A 525 21.78 8.19 -16.60
CA ALA A 525 21.79 6.84 -16.05
C ALA A 525 23.11 6.11 -16.34
N THR A 526 23.68 5.49 -15.32
CA THR A 526 24.78 4.53 -15.52
C THR A 526 24.24 3.15 -15.90
N GLU A 527 25.06 2.35 -16.57
CA GLU A 527 24.75 0.95 -16.86
C GLU A 527 24.35 0.18 -15.60
N ALA A 528 25.10 0.35 -14.50
CA ALA A 528 24.84 -0.32 -13.24
C ALA A 528 23.48 0.05 -12.63
N GLN A 529 23.06 1.31 -12.72
CA GLN A 529 21.74 1.74 -12.25
C GLN A 529 20.61 1.10 -13.07
N ILE A 530 20.76 1.02 -14.40
CA ILE A 530 19.76 0.39 -15.28
C ILE A 530 19.65 -1.12 -15.00
N GLU A 531 20.77 -1.80 -14.79
CA GLU A 531 20.76 -3.24 -14.49
C GLU A 531 20.26 -3.53 -13.04
N LYS A 532 20.49 -2.63 -12.09
CA LYS A 532 19.85 -2.67 -10.77
C LYS A 532 18.33 -2.54 -10.89
N ALA A 533 17.85 -1.58 -11.68
CA ALA A 533 16.42 -1.41 -11.96
C ALA A 533 15.83 -2.67 -12.63
N ARG A 534 16.52 -3.25 -13.61
CA ARG A 534 16.12 -4.53 -14.25
C ARG A 534 15.97 -5.66 -13.24
N THR A 535 16.96 -5.82 -12.37
CA THR A 535 16.94 -6.87 -11.33
C THR A 535 15.74 -6.69 -10.41
N LYS A 536 15.50 -5.46 -9.93
CA LYS A 536 14.35 -5.15 -9.08
C LYS A 536 13.01 -5.41 -9.78
N MET A 537 12.87 -5.02 -11.06
CA MET A 537 11.65 -5.32 -11.85
C MET A 537 11.41 -6.83 -11.95
N HIS A 538 12.48 -7.62 -12.14
CA HIS A 538 12.33 -9.05 -12.20
C HIS A 538 11.91 -9.67 -10.86
N THR A 539 12.49 -9.21 -9.75
CA THR A 539 12.10 -9.65 -8.41
C THR A 539 10.62 -9.36 -8.14
N LEU A 540 10.16 -8.14 -8.42
CA LEU A 540 8.76 -7.76 -8.22
C LEU A 540 7.80 -8.60 -9.05
N ASN A 541 8.05 -8.72 -10.36
CA ASN A 541 7.17 -9.50 -11.24
C ASN A 541 7.16 -11.00 -10.90
N SER A 542 8.27 -11.56 -10.43
CA SER A 542 8.31 -12.93 -9.89
C SER A 542 7.46 -13.07 -8.62
N GLN A 543 7.53 -12.11 -7.70
CA GLN A 543 6.72 -12.13 -6.47
C GLN A 543 5.21 -12.02 -6.75
N GLN A 544 4.83 -11.32 -7.82
CA GLN A 544 3.44 -11.23 -8.28
C GLN A 544 2.98 -12.45 -9.11
N GLY A 545 3.84 -13.46 -9.29
CA GLY A 545 3.52 -14.67 -10.06
C GLY A 545 3.42 -14.45 -11.57
N LEU A 546 3.90 -13.33 -12.10
CA LEU A 546 3.84 -13.01 -13.53
C LEU A 546 4.91 -13.74 -14.36
N TYR A 547 5.97 -14.23 -13.73
CA TYR A 547 6.97 -15.08 -14.38
C TYR A 547 6.72 -16.54 -14.02
N LYS A 548 6.63 -17.38 -15.05
CA LYS A 548 6.63 -18.83 -14.92
C LYS A 548 8.05 -19.36 -14.77
#